data_AF-A0A8K0UIC8-F1
#
_entry.id   AF-A0A8K0UIC8-F1
#
_cell.length_a   1.000
_cell.length_b   1.000
_cell.length_c   1.000
_cell.angle_alpha   90.00
_cell.angle_beta   90.00
_cell.angle_gamma   90.00
#
_symmetry.space_group_name_H-M   'P 1'
#
loop_
_entity.id
_entity.type
_entity.pdbx_description
1 polymer ?
#
loop_
_entity_poly.entity_id
_entity_poly.type
_entity_poly.pdbx_seq_one_letter_code
_entity_poly.pdbx_strand_id
1 'polypeptide(L)'
;MTIPSSSKFMEIRTTPHAGRSYHSTVDLPENSCLMDISTPYAYTIYKQFRNEVCSECFRYDGGRRSFLTCREYSESAGLSFCNDQCRDQWLIREGADAVRLLARVESARQKGKQKVKGDALPRTSGTAEDIEREWEKVRRLEKSAKDVRKWRRIALDDFQADAARYVVLALHHLFQELSSVGHVSDLGGSCWRTFVSLQSSETIRIKQFPELLDDHISIYQVLRGLFTSDKDLARQIYDGRQPEPEELLFSDVITVENVRRILAVDAGNSFGIWERPLIDNSELLGFAVYPVPSFFNHDCSPNVQSSGHGRKLRFLTTRAVTSGEALCISYGHVESLPMKERKKVLLEGWFFDCVCRKCVSESGHAE
;
A
#
# COMPACT_ATOMS: atom_id res chain seq x y z
N MET A 1 2.51 20.09 -5.13
CA MET A 1 2.16 19.32 -3.92
C MET A 1 3.15 19.72 -2.85
N THR A 2 2.69 20.34 -1.76
CA THR A 2 3.54 20.73 -0.65
C THR A 2 3.91 19.48 0.14
N ILE A 3 5.20 19.16 0.20
CA ILE A 3 5.75 18.11 1.06
C ILE A 3 5.39 18.49 2.51
N PRO A 4 5.01 17.56 3.40
CA PRO A 4 4.89 17.88 4.82
C PRO A 4 6.16 18.58 5.32
N SER A 5 5.99 19.50 6.27
CA SER A 5 7.01 20.47 6.72
C SER A 5 8.35 19.90 7.23
N SER A 6 8.51 18.57 7.25
CA SER A 6 9.68 17.85 7.72
C SER A 6 10.89 17.87 6.77
N SER A 7 10.74 18.32 5.51
CA SER A 7 11.85 18.40 4.56
C SER A 7 12.20 19.85 4.20
N LYS A 8 12.95 20.53 5.07
CA LYS A 8 13.48 21.89 4.76
C LYS A 8 14.50 21.91 3.61
N PHE A 9 14.99 20.73 3.21
CA PHE A 9 16.17 20.59 2.34
C PHE A 9 15.89 19.82 1.05
N MET A 10 14.64 19.45 0.79
CA MET A 10 14.28 18.73 -0.43
C MET A 10 12.96 19.21 -1.01
N GLU A 11 12.85 19.13 -2.33
CA GLU A 11 11.64 19.41 -3.09
C GLU A 11 11.31 18.27 -4.07
N ILE A 12 10.06 18.16 -4.48
CA ILE A 12 9.65 17.22 -5.53
C ILE A 12 9.74 17.95 -6.87
N ARG A 13 10.55 17.42 -7.79
CA ARG A 13 10.59 17.85 -9.19
C ARG A 13 10.01 16.77 -10.09
N THR A 14 9.45 17.19 -11.22
CA THR A 14 8.97 16.27 -12.26
C THR A 14 9.88 16.37 -13.48
N THR A 15 10.40 15.24 -13.94
CA THR A 15 11.20 15.14 -15.17
C THR A 15 10.50 14.24 -16.18
N PRO A 16 10.72 14.44 -17.49
CA PRO A 16 10.15 13.57 -18.53
C PRO A 16 10.56 12.09 -18.40
N HIS A 17 11.76 11.82 -17.90
CA HIS A 17 12.34 10.48 -17.85
C HIS A 17 12.10 9.75 -16.52
N ALA A 18 12.17 10.46 -15.38
CA ALA A 18 12.11 9.85 -14.06
C ALA A 18 10.79 10.11 -13.33
N GLY A 19 9.85 10.83 -13.96
CA GLY A 19 8.61 11.24 -13.30
C GLY A 19 8.91 12.17 -12.12
N ARG A 20 8.24 11.95 -10.99
CA ARG A 20 8.42 12.75 -9.77
C ARG A 20 9.51 12.16 -8.90
N SER A 21 10.46 13.00 -8.47
CA SER A 21 11.57 12.59 -7.59
C SER A 21 11.92 13.68 -6.59
N TYR A 22 12.51 13.27 -5.46
CA TYR A 22 13.14 14.22 -4.55
C TYR A 22 14.45 14.78 -5.11
N HIS A 23 14.65 16.09 -4.93
CA HIS A 23 15.89 16.80 -5.20
C HIS A 23 16.29 17.63 -4.00
N SER A 24 17.58 17.72 -3.73
CA SER A 24 18.09 18.60 -2.67
C SER A 24 17.86 20.07 -3.04
N THR A 25 17.50 20.91 -2.09
CA THR A 25 17.40 22.38 -2.27
C THR A 25 18.64 23.11 -1.75
N VAL A 26 19.55 22.39 -1.07
CA VAL A 26 20.78 22.92 -0.48
C VAL A 26 21.93 21.92 -0.65
N ASP A 27 23.16 22.33 -0.37
CA ASP A 27 24.25 21.38 -0.22
C ASP A 27 24.10 20.62 1.10
N LEU A 28 24.27 19.30 1.07
CA LEU A 28 24.13 18.43 2.22
C LEU A 28 25.41 17.62 2.44
N PRO A 29 25.96 17.56 3.66
CA PRO A 29 27.07 16.66 3.97
C PRO A 29 26.60 15.20 3.97
N GLU A 30 27.57 14.28 3.97
CA GLU A 30 27.33 12.86 4.27
C GLU A 30 26.65 12.69 5.64
N ASN A 31 25.82 11.65 5.79
CA ASN A 31 25.06 11.34 6.99
C ASN A 31 24.01 12.39 7.40
N SER A 32 23.62 13.28 6.48
CA SER A 32 22.50 14.20 6.68
C SER A 32 21.19 13.42 6.79
N CYS A 33 20.43 13.66 7.86
CA CYS A 33 19.12 13.04 8.04
C CYS A 33 18.07 13.77 7.21
N LEU A 34 17.63 13.13 6.13
CA LEU A 34 16.63 13.66 5.20
C LEU A 34 15.21 13.46 5.72
N MET A 35 14.96 12.28 6.29
CA MET A 35 13.62 11.90 6.73
C MET A 35 13.69 10.82 7.80
N ASP A 36 12.80 10.95 8.78
CA ASP A 36 12.52 9.95 9.79
C ASP A 36 10.99 9.80 9.88
N ILE A 37 10.47 8.62 9.53
CA ILE A 37 9.04 8.37 9.43
C ILE A 37 8.71 7.00 10.02
N SER A 38 7.73 6.95 10.91
CA SER A 38 7.29 5.71 11.54
C SER A 38 5.92 5.24 11.10
N THR A 39 5.11 6.09 10.46
CA THR A 39 3.70 5.78 10.23
C THR A 39 3.42 5.64 8.75
N PRO A 40 3.15 4.43 8.23
CA PRO A 40 2.64 4.26 6.88
C PRO A 40 1.21 4.77 6.80
N TYR A 41 0.79 5.13 5.59
CA TYR A 41 -0.62 5.43 5.34
C TYR A 41 -1.44 4.14 5.41
N ALA A 42 -1.02 3.07 4.75
CA ALA A 42 -1.69 1.78 4.89
C ALA A 42 -0.68 0.63 4.78
N TYR A 43 -1.00 -0.49 5.39
CA TYR A 43 -0.15 -1.67 5.41
C TYR A 43 -0.97 -2.94 5.59
N THR A 44 -0.33 -4.08 5.35
CA THR A 44 -0.86 -5.38 5.73
C THR A 44 0.28 -6.31 6.14
N ILE A 45 0.00 -7.16 7.13
CA ILE A 45 0.86 -8.28 7.51
C ILE A 45 0.21 -9.51 6.90
N TYR A 46 0.98 -10.28 6.13
CA TYR A 46 0.43 -11.43 5.44
C TYR A 46 -0.15 -12.43 6.43
N LYS A 47 -1.25 -13.07 6.03
CA LYS A 47 -2.04 -13.96 6.89
C LYS A 47 -1.18 -14.93 7.69
N GLN A 48 -0.18 -15.56 7.07
CA GLN A 48 0.67 -16.55 7.72
C GLN A 48 1.49 -16.00 8.90
N PHE A 49 1.75 -14.68 8.93
CA PHE A 49 2.58 -14.01 9.93
C PHE A 49 1.79 -13.19 10.96
N ARG A 50 0.46 -13.02 10.81
CA ARG A 50 -0.35 -12.16 11.70
C ARG A 50 -0.33 -12.56 13.19
N ASN A 51 0.00 -13.81 13.48
CA ASN A 51 0.14 -14.33 14.83
C ASN A 51 1.61 -14.37 15.32
N GLU A 52 2.53 -13.84 14.52
CA GLU A 52 3.99 -13.88 14.74
C GLU A 52 4.61 -12.48 14.69
N VAL A 53 3.90 -11.50 14.13
CA VAL A 53 4.36 -10.12 13.95
C VAL A 53 3.51 -9.18 14.79
N CYS A 54 4.15 -8.27 15.52
CA CYS A 54 3.44 -7.20 16.21
C CYS A 54 2.79 -6.25 15.20
N SER A 55 1.47 -6.07 15.29
CA SER A 55 0.69 -5.23 14.37
C SER A 55 0.99 -3.75 14.47
N GLU A 56 1.62 -3.29 15.56
CA GLU A 56 2.07 -1.91 15.72
C GLU A 56 3.51 -1.74 15.26
N CYS A 57 4.48 -2.36 15.93
CA CYS A 57 5.89 -2.06 15.71
C CYS A 57 6.56 -2.92 14.64
N PHE A 58 5.86 -3.91 14.06
CA PHE A 58 6.38 -4.89 13.10
C PHE A 58 7.52 -5.76 13.64
N ARG A 59 7.68 -5.86 14.97
CA ARG A 59 8.61 -6.81 15.57
C ARG A 59 8.21 -8.23 15.18
N TYR A 60 9.19 -8.99 14.70
CA TYR A 60 9.14 -10.40 14.38
C TYR A 60 10.34 -11.09 15.03
N ASP A 61 10.19 -12.35 15.42
CA ASP A 61 11.22 -13.07 16.17
C ASP A 61 11.36 -14.53 15.69
N GLY A 62 11.53 -14.72 14.38
CA GLY A 62 11.75 -16.04 13.77
C GLY A 62 10.62 -17.02 14.05
N GLY A 63 9.36 -16.57 13.91
CA GLY A 63 8.15 -17.36 14.18
C GLY A 63 7.81 -17.55 15.66
N ARG A 64 8.67 -17.11 16.60
CA ARG A 64 8.36 -17.17 18.03
C ARG A 64 7.22 -16.20 18.36
N ARG A 65 6.24 -16.69 19.12
CA ARG A 65 5.03 -15.91 19.46
C ARG A 65 5.01 -15.44 20.90
N SER A 66 5.90 -15.94 21.77
CA SER A 66 5.87 -15.69 23.22
C SER A 66 5.98 -14.20 23.58
N PHE A 67 6.61 -13.38 22.74
CA PHE A 67 6.72 -11.94 22.93
C PHE A 67 5.42 -11.18 22.61
N LEU A 68 4.45 -11.80 21.93
CA LEU A 68 3.13 -11.22 21.64
C LEU A 68 2.19 -11.45 22.82
N THR A 69 2.20 -10.55 23.79
CA THR A 69 1.45 -10.71 25.04
C THR A 69 0.01 -10.20 24.98
N CYS A 70 -0.33 -9.33 24.03
CA CYS A 70 -1.70 -8.80 23.87
C CYS A 70 -2.31 -9.35 22.58
N ARG A 71 -3.31 -10.23 22.70
CA ARG A 71 -3.88 -11.03 21.60
C ARG A 71 -5.40 -11.02 21.56
N GLU A 72 -6.05 -10.11 22.26
CA GLU A 72 -7.51 -9.97 22.33
C GLU A 72 -8.20 -9.83 20.96
N TYR A 73 -7.46 -9.35 19.95
CA TYR A 73 -7.95 -9.14 18.58
C TYR A 73 -7.33 -10.11 17.56
N SER A 74 -6.53 -11.09 18.01
CA SER A 74 -5.78 -11.99 17.11
C SER A 74 -6.72 -12.88 16.30
N GLU A 75 -7.71 -13.49 16.95
CA GLU A 75 -8.67 -14.37 16.25
C GLU A 75 -9.71 -13.60 15.44
N SER A 76 -10.13 -12.42 15.91
CA SER A 76 -11.22 -11.66 15.32
C SER A 76 -10.77 -10.76 14.18
N ALA A 77 -9.69 -10.00 14.39
CA ALA A 77 -9.19 -8.99 13.46
C ALA A 77 -7.78 -9.29 12.95
N GLY A 78 -7.14 -10.39 13.35
CA GLY A 78 -5.77 -10.72 12.94
C GLY A 78 -4.75 -9.71 13.47
N LEU A 79 -4.98 -9.16 14.67
CA LEU A 79 -4.09 -8.18 15.31
C LEU A 79 -3.47 -8.77 16.58
N SER A 80 -2.15 -8.70 16.66
CA SER A 80 -1.37 -9.17 17.82
C SER A 80 -0.34 -8.11 18.21
N PHE A 81 -0.14 -7.86 19.50
CA PHE A 81 0.81 -6.84 19.97
C PHE A 81 1.81 -7.41 20.96
N CYS A 82 3.02 -6.84 20.97
CA CYS A 82 4.10 -7.30 21.86
C CYS A 82 3.93 -6.85 23.32
N ASN A 83 3.11 -5.83 23.57
CA ASN A 83 2.79 -5.32 24.89
C ASN A 83 1.62 -4.31 24.80
N ASP A 84 1.13 -3.87 25.96
CA ASP A 84 0.04 -2.90 26.06
C ASP A 84 0.38 -1.58 25.36
N GLN A 85 1.63 -1.11 25.44
CA GLN A 85 2.06 0.11 24.76
C GLN A 85 1.83 0.05 23.24
N CYS A 86 2.22 -1.06 22.59
CA CYS A 86 2.00 -1.24 21.17
C CYS A 86 0.50 -1.33 20.82
N ARG A 87 -0.28 -2.03 21.63
CA ARG A 87 -1.75 -2.09 21.43
C ARG A 87 -2.36 -0.70 21.54
N ASP A 88 -2.05 0.01 22.61
CA ASP A 88 -2.68 1.29 22.92
C ASP A 88 -2.27 2.35 21.90
N GLN A 89 -1.02 2.37 21.45
CA GLN A 89 -0.57 3.24 20.35
C GLN A 89 -1.33 2.97 19.05
N TRP A 90 -1.54 1.69 18.72
CA TRP A 90 -2.32 1.33 17.54
C TRP A 90 -3.77 1.78 17.68
N LEU A 91 -4.41 1.53 18.83
CA LEU A 91 -5.80 1.91 19.09
C LEU A 91 -6.00 3.42 19.14
N ILE A 92 -5.04 4.18 19.67
CA ILE A 92 -5.07 5.66 19.66
C ILE A 92 -5.06 6.17 18.22
N ARG A 93 -4.23 5.57 17.35
CA ARG A 93 -4.07 6.02 15.96
C ARG A 93 -5.21 5.57 15.05
N GLU A 94 -5.56 4.29 15.10
CA GLU A 94 -6.51 3.68 14.17
C GLU A 94 -7.95 3.68 14.73
N GLY A 95 -8.12 3.68 16.04
CA GLY A 95 -9.41 3.61 16.71
C GLY A 95 -9.99 2.19 16.80
N ALA A 96 -10.97 2.02 17.69
CA ALA A 96 -11.72 0.77 17.83
C ALA A 96 -12.52 0.42 16.55
N ASP A 97 -12.81 1.41 15.71
CA ASP A 97 -13.53 1.26 14.45
C ASP A 97 -12.71 0.45 13.45
N ALA A 98 -11.41 0.74 13.32
CA ALA A 98 -10.51 -0.04 12.48
C ALA A 98 -10.47 -1.53 12.88
N VAL A 99 -10.52 -1.85 14.18
CA VAL A 99 -10.62 -3.24 14.65
C VAL A 99 -11.89 -3.91 14.12
N ARG A 100 -13.04 -3.23 14.20
CA ARG A 100 -14.33 -3.76 13.72
C ARG A 100 -14.34 -3.93 12.20
N LEU A 101 -13.76 -2.98 11.46
CA LEU A 101 -13.63 -3.05 10.01
C LEU A 101 -12.76 -4.25 9.60
N LEU A 102 -11.58 -4.41 10.20
CA LEU A 102 -10.67 -5.52 9.94
C LEU A 102 -11.28 -6.88 10.33
N ALA A 103 -12.03 -6.95 11.43
CA ALA A 103 -12.73 -8.16 11.82
C ALA A 103 -13.82 -8.56 10.81
N ARG A 104 -14.51 -7.58 10.22
CA ARG A 104 -15.51 -7.83 9.18
C ARG A 104 -14.86 -8.35 7.89
N VAL A 105 -13.70 -7.83 7.50
CA VAL A 105 -12.91 -8.39 6.38
C VAL A 105 -12.47 -9.82 6.69
N GLU A 106 -11.95 -10.08 7.88
CA GLU A 106 -11.51 -11.42 8.30
C GLU A 106 -12.67 -12.44 8.28
N SER A 107 -13.90 -12.00 8.57
CA SER A 107 -15.09 -12.86 8.49
C SER A 107 -15.43 -13.35 7.08
N ALA A 108 -14.99 -12.64 6.04
CA ALA A 108 -15.19 -13.01 4.63
C ALA A 108 -14.04 -13.87 4.06
N ARG A 109 -12.95 -14.07 4.82
CA ARG A 109 -11.83 -14.89 4.38
C ARG A 109 -12.19 -16.37 4.42
N GLN A 110 -11.84 -17.09 3.36
CA GLN A 110 -11.98 -18.52 3.28
C GLN A 110 -11.08 -19.21 4.32
N LYS A 111 -11.66 -20.13 5.09
CA LYS A 111 -10.93 -20.97 6.05
C LYS A 111 -10.64 -22.35 5.42
N GLY A 112 -9.45 -22.89 5.66
CA GLY A 112 -9.04 -24.23 5.19
C GLY A 112 -8.27 -24.23 3.86
N LYS A 113 -8.18 -25.40 3.22
CA LYS A 113 -7.46 -25.56 1.93
C LYS A 113 -8.11 -24.71 0.85
N GLN A 114 -7.34 -23.79 0.29
CA GLN A 114 -7.76 -22.96 -0.84
C GLN A 114 -7.62 -23.78 -2.13
N LYS A 115 -8.62 -23.68 -3.01
CA LYS A 115 -8.52 -24.29 -4.34
C LYS A 115 -7.59 -23.44 -5.18
N VAL A 116 -6.61 -24.06 -5.81
CA VAL A 116 -5.83 -23.42 -6.88
C VAL A 116 -6.81 -23.03 -7.98
N LYS A 117 -6.83 -21.75 -8.37
CA LYS A 117 -7.60 -21.31 -9.54
C LYS A 117 -7.08 -22.10 -10.75
N GLY A 118 -7.97 -22.84 -11.41
CA GLY A 118 -7.62 -23.60 -12.62
C GLY A 118 -7.32 -22.68 -13.80
N ASP A 119 -6.86 -23.26 -14.91
CA ASP A 119 -6.42 -22.58 -16.15
C ASP A 119 -7.55 -21.89 -16.94
N ALA A 120 -8.45 -21.17 -16.26
CA ALA A 120 -9.45 -20.36 -16.93
C ALA A 120 -8.76 -19.25 -17.73
N LEU A 121 -9.18 -19.07 -18.99
CA LEU A 121 -8.72 -17.95 -19.81
C LEU A 121 -8.98 -16.62 -19.09
N PRO A 122 -8.00 -15.70 -19.05
CA PRO A 122 -8.18 -14.42 -18.41
C PRO A 122 -9.32 -13.60 -19.04
N ARG A 123 -10.02 -12.83 -18.22
CA ARG A 123 -11.13 -11.96 -18.68
C ARG A 123 -10.69 -10.75 -19.49
N THR A 124 -9.40 -10.43 -19.47
CA THR A 124 -8.83 -9.20 -20.01
C THR A 124 -7.54 -9.49 -20.76
N SER A 125 -7.26 -8.71 -21.81
CA SER A 125 -5.93 -8.67 -22.43
C SER A 125 -4.96 -7.72 -21.70
N GLY A 126 -5.43 -7.06 -20.65
CA GLY A 126 -4.66 -6.11 -19.83
C GLY A 126 -4.45 -4.74 -20.46
N THR A 127 -5.17 -4.41 -21.54
CA THR A 127 -5.22 -3.05 -22.09
C THR A 127 -6.03 -2.14 -21.16
N ALA A 128 -5.77 -0.83 -21.22
CA ALA A 128 -6.49 0.15 -20.40
C ALA A 128 -8.00 0.13 -20.69
N GLU A 129 -8.37 -0.02 -21.97
CA GLU A 129 -9.75 -0.10 -22.43
C GLU A 129 -10.45 -1.37 -21.93
N ASP A 130 -9.75 -2.51 -21.91
CA ASP A 130 -10.30 -3.76 -21.40
C ASP A 130 -10.52 -3.69 -19.89
N ILE A 131 -9.54 -3.16 -19.16
CA ILE A 131 -9.64 -2.95 -17.70
C ILE A 131 -10.82 -2.04 -17.37
N GLU A 132 -10.96 -0.91 -18.05
CA GLU A 132 -12.07 0.03 -17.84
C GLU A 132 -13.42 -0.61 -18.13
N ARG A 133 -13.52 -1.40 -19.22
CA ARG A 133 -14.75 -2.11 -19.58
C ARG A 133 -15.20 -3.06 -18.48
N GLU A 134 -14.29 -3.80 -17.84
CA GLU A 134 -14.67 -4.71 -16.75
C GLU A 134 -15.11 -3.93 -15.49
N TRP A 135 -14.44 -2.83 -15.14
CA TRP A 135 -14.88 -1.95 -14.05
C TRP A 135 -16.25 -1.32 -14.34
N GLU A 136 -16.54 -0.95 -15.58
CA GLU A 136 -17.85 -0.40 -15.97
C GLU A 136 -18.97 -1.44 -15.81
N LYS A 137 -18.71 -2.72 -16.06
CA LYS A 137 -19.68 -3.79 -15.74
C LYS A 137 -19.96 -3.84 -14.25
N VAL A 138 -18.93 -3.70 -13.41
CA VAL A 138 -19.09 -3.69 -11.94
C VAL A 138 -19.94 -2.50 -11.50
N ARG A 139 -19.69 -1.29 -12.02
CA ARG A 139 -20.51 -0.10 -11.73
C ARG A 139 -21.98 -0.30 -12.09
N ARG A 140 -22.28 -0.99 -13.19
CA ARG A 140 -23.66 -1.32 -13.59
C ARG A 140 -24.31 -2.30 -12.63
N LEU A 141 -23.59 -3.35 -12.22
CA LEU A 141 -24.09 -4.35 -11.27
C LEU A 141 -24.32 -3.75 -9.88
N GLU A 142 -23.48 -2.81 -9.45
CA GLU A 142 -23.60 -2.16 -8.14
C GLU A 142 -24.94 -1.45 -7.93
N LYS A 143 -25.54 -0.90 -8.99
CA LYS A 143 -26.86 -0.26 -8.94
C LYS A 143 -27.99 -1.21 -8.51
N SER A 144 -27.75 -2.53 -8.62
CA SER A 144 -28.70 -3.56 -8.22
C SER A 144 -28.42 -4.00 -6.79
N ALA A 145 -29.30 -3.61 -5.86
CA ALA A 145 -29.24 -4.07 -4.47
C ALA A 145 -29.23 -5.60 -4.35
N LYS A 146 -29.83 -6.31 -5.31
CA LYS A 146 -29.78 -7.78 -5.39
C LYS A 146 -28.37 -8.28 -5.63
N ASP A 147 -27.62 -7.63 -6.52
CA ASP A 147 -26.26 -8.05 -6.86
C ASP A 147 -25.28 -7.69 -5.74
N VAL A 148 -25.40 -6.50 -5.13
CA VAL A 148 -24.60 -6.13 -3.94
C VAL A 148 -24.82 -7.11 -2.79
N ARG A 149 -26.07 -7.56 -2.56
CA ARG A 149 -26.37 -8.61 -1.56
C ARG A 149 -25.70 -9.95 -1.88
N LYS A 150 -25.54 -10.32 -3.15
CA LYS A 150 -24.82 -11.55 -3.53
C LYS A 150 -23.34 -11.43 -3.21
N TRP A 151 -22.75 -10.23 -3.36
CA TRP A 151 -21.33 -10.01 -3.10
C TRP A 151 -20.92 -10.27 -1.65
N ARG A 152 -21.86 -10.14 -0.69
CA ARG A 152 -21.66 -10.53 0.73
C ARG A 152 -21.24 -11.99 0.93
N ARG A 153 -21.49 -12.86 -0.05
CA ARG A 153 -21.21 -14.30 0.02
C ARG A 153 -19.94 -14.71 -0.72
N ILE A 154 -19.26 -13.77 -1.38
CA ILE A 154 -17.97 -14.03 -2.00
C ILE A 154 -16.95 -14.25 -0.88
N ALA A 155 -16.24 -15.37 -0.94
CA ALA A 155 -15.17 -15.68 0.00
C ALA A 155 -13.82 -15.23 -0.58
N LEU A 156 -13.02 -14.55 0.23
CA LEU A 156 -11.69 -14.11 -0.15
C LEU A 156 -10.65 -15.19 0.16
N ASP A 157 -9.74 -15.46 -0.77
CA ASP A 157 -8.55 -16.24 -0.46
C ASP A 157 -7.57 -15.44 0.44
N ASP A 158 -6.42 -16.02 0.81
CA ASP A 158 -5.51 -15.38 1.77
C ASP A 158 -4.89 -14.10 1.16
N PHE A 159 -4.55 -14.13 -0.14
CA PHE A 159 -4.00 -12.97 -0.86
C PHE A 159 -5.03 -11.84 -0.97
N GLN A 160 -6.24 -12.17 -1.43
CA GLN A 160 -7.33 -11.21 -1.55
C GLN A 160 -7.72 -10.61 -0.19
N ALA A 161 -7.69 -11.41 0.88
CA ALA A 161 -7.96 -10.92 2.24
C ALA A 161 -6.84 -10.01 2.75
N ASP A 162 -5.56 -10.31 2.48
CA ASP A 162 -4.44 -9.44 2.82
C ASP A 162 -4.54 -8.09 2.10
N ALA A 163 -4.88 -8.09 0.80
CA ALA A 163 -5.11 -6.89 0.01
C ALA A 163 -6.36 -6.11 0.47
N ALA A 164 -7.47 -6.80 0.77
CA ALA A 164 -8.68 -6.17 1.29
C ALA A 164 -8.46 -5.46 2.63
N ARG A 165 -7.60 -6.00 3.51
CA ARG A 165 -7.23 -5.34 4.77
C ARG A 165 -6.45 -4.06 4.54
N TYR A 166 -5.48 -4.09 3.63
CA TYR A 166 -4.74 -2.91 3.20
C TYR A 166 -5.69 -1.84 2.64
N VAL A 167 -6.64 -2.24 1.76
CA VAL A 167 -7.65 -1.35 1.20
C VAL A 167 -8.53 -0.73 2.28
N VAL A 168 -9.05 -1.54 3.21
CA VAL A 168 -9.93 -1.06 4.28
C VAL A 168 -9.21 -0.09 5.21
N LEU A 169 -7.95 -0.31 5.52
CA LEU A 169 -7.18 0.62 6.34
C LEU A 169 -6.99 1.97 5.62
N ALA A 170 -6.64 1.95 4.33
CA ALA A 170 -6.52 3.19 3.53
C ALA A 170 -7.85 3.95 3.40
N LEU A 171 -8.96 3.24 3.24
CA LEU A 171 -10.30 3.83 3.21
C LEU A 171 -10.73 4.37 4.57
N HIS A 172 -10.33 3.72 5.66
CA HIS A 172 -10.59 4.18 7.02
C HIS A 172 -9.93 5.54 7.26
N HIS A 173 -8.68 5.72 6.82
CA HIS A 173 -8.03 7.02 6.90
C HIS A 173 -8.68 8.08 6.01
N LEU A 174 -9.08 7.73 4.78
CA LEU A 174 -9.86 8.64 3.94
C LEU A 174 -11.15 9.08 4.64
N PHE A 175 -11.88 8.12 5.21
CA PHE A 175 -13.12 8.40 5.94
C PHE A 175 -12.87 9.34 7.13
N GLN A 176 -11.82 9.10 7.92
CA GLN A 176 -11.44 9.98 9.02
C GLN A 176 -11.08 11.39 8.54
N GLU A 177 -10.35 11.52 7.42
CA GLU A 177 -10.01 12.82 6.81
C GLU A 177 -11.26 13.60 6.36
N LEU A 178 -12.25 12.92 5.78
CA LEU A 178 -13.48 13.56 5.28
C LEU A 178 -14.50 13.86 6.38
N SER A 179 -14.61 13.01 7.39
CA SER A 179 -15.66 13.10 8.40
C SER A 179 -15.54 14.32 9.33
N SER A 180 -14.42 15.06 9.33
CA SER A 180 -14.20 16.22 10.22
C SER A 180 -14.31 15.93 11.74
N VAL A 181 -14.61 14.69 12.13
CA VAL A 181 -14.78 14.24 13.51
C VAL A 181 -13.42 13.78 14.06
N GLY A 182 -12.71 14.71 14.70
CA GLY A 182 -11.59 14.37 15.58
C GLY A 182 -10.18 14.53 15.00
N HIS A 183 -9.20 14.21 15.84
CA HIS A 183 -7.76 14.31 15.56
C HIS A 183 -7.42 13.48 14.32
N VAL A 184 -7.11 14.12 13.20
CA VAL A 184 -6.51 13.43 12.04
C VAL A 184 -5.19 12.84 12.52
N SER A 185 -5.09 11.52 12.53
CA SER A 185 -3.88 10.83 12.94
C SER A 185 -2.71 11.30 12.07
N ASP A 186 -1.56 11.60 12.69
CA ASP A 186 -0.35 11.91 11.94
C ASP A 186 0.16 10.64 11.25
N LEU A 187 -0.21 10.47 9.97
CA LEU A 187 0.21 9.38 9.10
C LEU A 187 1.58 9.66 8.47
N GLY A 188 2.52 10.15 9.29
CA GLY A 188 3.85 10.53 8.86
C GLY A 188 3.84 11.70 7.88
N GLY A 189 2.96 12.67 8.11
CA GLY A 189 2.72 13.81 7.22
C GLY A 189 2.01 13.46 5.90
N SER A 190 1.51 12.24 5.75
CA SER A 190 0.72 11.82 4.59
C SER A 190 -0.76 12.15 4.77
N CYS A 191 -1.47 12.32 3.66
CA CYS A 191 -2.93 12.37 3.60
C CYS A 191 -3.42 11.65 2.34
N TRP A 192 -4.73 11.47 2.21
CA TRP A 192 -5.35 10.82 1.05
C TRP A 192 -4.85 11.42 -0.26
N ARG A 193 -4.81 12.76 -0.37
CA ARG A 193 -4.35 13.46 -1.58
C ARG A 193 -2.93 13.04 -1.98
N THR A 194 -2.03 12.88 -1.02
CA THR A 194 -0.66 12.42 -1.27
C THR A 194 -0.64 10.95 -1.67
N PHE A 195 -1.37 10.11 -0.93
CA PHE A 195 -1.49 8.68 -1.19
C PHE A 195 -2.03 8.37 -2.60
N VAL A 196 -3.17 8.96 -3.00
CA VAL A 196 -3.72 8.75 -4.35
C VAL A 196 -2.99 9.50 -5.44
N SER A 197 -1.97 10.31 -5.11
CA SER A 197 -1.11 10.87 -6.13
C SER A 197 0.02 9.92 -6.54
N LEU A 198 0.33 8.87 -5.77
CA LEU A 198 1.45 7.96 -6.01
C LEU A 198 1.38 7.26 -7.37
N GLN A 199 2.51 6.74 -7.88
CA GLN A 199 2.53 6.14 -9.22
C GLN A 199 1.55 4.96 -9.31
N SER A 200 0.66 4.98 -10.30
CA SER A 200 -0.22 3.85 -10.60
C SER A 200 0.54 2.77 -11.34
N SER A 201 0.37 1.51 -10.93
CA SER A 201 0.92 0.34 -11.61
C SER A 201 -0.15 -0.54 -12.28
N GLU A 202 -1.44 -0.14 -12.22
CA GLU A 202 -2.57 -0.97 -12.64
C GLU A 202 -2.41 -1.58 -14.03
N THR A 203 -2.28 -0.74 -15.07
CA THR A 203 -2.26 -1.22 -16.46
C THR A 203 -1.06 -2.13 -16.71
N ILE A 204 0.11 -1.77 -16.19
CA ILE A 204 1.33 -2.56 -16.42
C ILE A 204 1.23 -3.91 -15.70
N ARG A 205 0.77 -3.92 -14.44
CA ARG A 205 0.60 -5.16 -13.67
C ARG A 205 -0.46 -6.08 -14.25
N ILE A 206 -1.63 -5.56 -14.59
CA ILE A 206 -2.71 -6.38 -15.15
C ILE A 206 -2.34 -6.87 -16.55
N LYS A 207 -1.54 -6.12 -17.32
CA LYS A 207 -0.98 -6.63 -18.57
C LYS A 207 -0.03 -7.82 -18.37
N GLN A 208 0.77 -7.80 -17.29
CA GLN A 208 1.67 -8.90 -16.97
C GLN A 208 0.96 -10.09 -16.31
N PHE A 209 -0.04 -9.82 -15.47
CA PHE A 209 -0.82 -10.79 -14.70
C PHE A 209 -2.32 -10.46 -14.81
N PRO A 210 -2.97 -10.82 -15.93
CA PRO A 210 -4.38 -10.50 -16.21
C PRO A 210 -5.39 -10.93 -15.14
N GLU A 211 -5.10 -12.00 -14.41
CA GLU A 211 -5.90 -12.54 -13.31
C GLU A 211 -6.03 -11.58 -12.12
N LEU A 212 -5.10 -10.63 -11.95
CA LEU A 212 -5.15 -9.63 -10.87
C LEU A 212 -6.39 -8.74 -10.97
N LEU A 213 -6.93 -8.54 -12.17
CA LEU A 213 -8.16 -7.76 -12.34
C LEU A 213 -9.35 -8.44 -11.65
N ASP A 214 -9.44 -9.77 -11.73
CA ASP A 214 -10.50 -10.52 -11.06
C ASP A 214 -10.36 -10.46 -9.54
N ASP A 215 -9.12 -10.44 -9.03
CA ASP A 215 -8.85 -10.24 -7.61
C ASP A 215 -9.26 -8.84 -7.14
N HIS A 216 -8.89 -7.80 -7.89
CA HIS A 216 -9.25 -6.42 -7.57
C HIS A 216 -10.77 -6.22 -7.57
N ILE A 217 -11.47 -6.78 -8.56
CA ILE A 217 -12.94 -6.72 -8.65
C ILE A 217 -13.57 -7.49 -7.48
N SER A 218 -13.07 -8.68 -7.15
CA SER A 218 -13.59 -9.49 -6.04
C SER A 218 -13.42 -8.79 -4.70
N ILE A 219 -12.26 -8.15 -4.47
CA ILE A 219 -12.01 -7.33 -3.28
C ILE A 219 -13.03 -6.20 -3.21
N TYR A 220 -13.21 -5.43 -4.29
CA TYR A 220 -14.21 -4.35 -4.32
C TYR A 220 -15.62 -4.85 -3.99
N GLN A 221 -16.06 -5.91 -4.67
CA GLN A 221 -17.40 -6.48 -4.49
C GLN A 221 -17.62 -6.93 -3.05
N VAL A 222 -16.66 -7.63 -2.45
CA VAL A 222 -16.74 -8.06 -1.05
C VAL A 222 -16.81 -6.86 -0.12
N LEU A 223 -15.92 -5.87 -0.26
CA LEU A 223 -15.93 -4.68 0.59
C LEU A 223 -17.26 -3.93 0.47
N ARG A 224 -17.73 -3.68 -0.75
CA ARG A 224 -19.01 -3.02 -0.99
C ARG A 224 -20.18 -3.80 -0.39
N GLY A 225 -20.21 -5.12 -0.60
CA GLY A 225 -21.24 -6.00 -0.05
C GLY A 225 -21.23 -6.05 1.47
N LEU A 226 -20.05 -6.18 2.08
CA LEU A 226 -19.88 -6.25 3.53
C LEU A 226 -20.32 -4.95 4.19
N PHE A 227 -19.90 -3.79 3.72
CA PHE A 227 -20.05 -2.54 4.46
C PHE A 227 -21.26 -1.70 4.07
N THR A 228 -22.01 -2.06 3.03
CA THR A 228 -23.26 -1.37 2.67
C THR A 228 -24.46 -2.07 3.31
N SER A 229 -25.18 -1.37 4.20
CA SER A 229 -26.39 -1.90 4.83
C SER A 229 -27.57 -1.91 3.86
N ASP A 230 -28.62 -2.68 4.19
CA ASP A 230 -29.85 -2.67 3.40
C ASP A 230 -30.55 -1.30 3.41
N LYS A 231 -30.35 -0.50 4.47
CA LYS A 231 -30.85 0.88 4.56
C LYS A 231 -30.08 1.81 3.62
N ASP A 232 -28.76 1.66 3.56
CA ASP A 232 -27.90 2.48 2.68
C ASP A 232 -28.20 2.19 1.20
N LEU A 233 -28.44 0.92 0.86
CA LEU A 233 -28.88 0.53 -0.48
C LEU A 233 -30.24 1.16 -0.85
N ALA A 234 -31.16 1.26 0.10
CA ALA A 234 -32.45 1.91 -0.13
C ALA A 234 -32.31 3.42 -0.33
N ARG A 235 -31.38 4.09 0.37
CA ARG A 235 -31.05 5.51 0.14
C ARG A 235 -30.59 5.78 -1.29
N GLN A 236 -29.78 4.89 -1.87
CA GLN A 236 -29.23 5.06 -3.22
C GLN A 236 -30.27 4.92 -4.35
N ILE A 237 -31.41 4.27 -4.09
CA ILE A 237 -32.45 4.01 -5.10
C ILE A 237 -33.49 5.13 -5.15
N TYR A 238 -33.67 5.89 -4.06
CA TYR A 238 -34.88 6.68 -3.86
C TYR A 238 -34.79 8.18 -4.17
N ASP A 239 -33.63 8.74 -4.54
CA ASP A 239 -33.54 10.21 -4.53
C ASP A 239 -32.91 10.89 -5.75
N GLY A 240 -33.80 11.35 -6.64
CA GLY A 240 -33.51 12.36 -7.66
C GLY A 240 -33.53 13.81 -7.13
N ARG A 241 -33.62 14.03 -5.81
CA ARG A 241 -33.41 15.32 -5.11
C ARG A 241 -32.80 15.06 -3.72
N GLN A 242 -31.50 14.81 -3.66
CA GLN A 242 -30.80 14.57 -2.38
C GLN A 242 -31.04 15.72 -1.37
N PRO A 243 -31.66 15.49 -0.20
CA PRO A 243 -31.24 16.20 0.99
C PRO A 243 -29.81 15.74 1.30
N GLU A 244 -28.91 16.69 1.52
CA GLU A 244 -27.53 16.43 1.97
C GLU A 244 -27.56 15.38 3.10
N PRO A 245 -26.76 14.29 3.03
CA PRO A 245 -26.62 13.37 4.15
C PRO A 245 -26.18 14.16 5.39
N GLU A 246 -26.95 14.08 6.48
CA GLU A 246 -26.63 14.76 7.74
C GLU A 246 -25.31 14.25 8.37
N GLU A 247 -24.83 13.06 7.96
CA GLU A 247 -23.58 12.45 8.40
C GLU A 247 -22.99 11.52 7.30
N LEU A 248 -21.66 11.58 7.11
CA LEU A 248 -20.91 10.71 6.18
C LEU A 248 -20.82 9.28 6.73
N LEU A 249 -21.09 8.27 5.91
CA LEU A 249 -20.95 6.86 6.29
C LEU A 249 -19.69 6.25 5.71
N PHE A 250 -19.12 5.25 6.38
CA PHE A 250 -17.96 4.51 5.86
C PHE A 250 -18.25 3.84 4.50
N SER A 251 -19.50 3.44 4.25
CA SER A 251 -19.91 2.91 2.95
C SER A 251 -19.73 3.91 1.81
N ASP A 252 -19.77 5.21 2.09
CA ASP A 252 -19.71 6.27 1.07
C ASP A 252 -18.32 6.42 0.49
N VAL A 253 -17.27 6.05 1.25
CA VAL A 253 -15.89 6.05 0.74
C VAL A 253 -15.53 4.76 -0.02
N ILE A 254 -16.35 3.71 0.06
CA ILE A 254 -16.15 2.45 -0.67
C ILE A 254 -16.71 2.60 -2.08
N THR A 255 -15.94 3.23 -2.96
CA THR A 255 -16.24 3.40 -4.38
C THR A 255 -15.29 2.59 -5.25
N VAL A 256 -15.68 2.32 -6.49
CA VAL A 256 -14.81 1.69 -7.50
C VAL A 256 -13.51 2.49 -7.60
N GLU A 257 -13.62 3.81 -7.68
CA GLU A 257 -12.50 4.73 -7.88
C GLU A 257 -11.50 4.66 -6.72
N ASN A 258 -11.98 4.69 -5.48
CA ASN A 258 -11.10 4.67 -4.31
C ASN A 258 -10.41 3.30 -4.16
N VAL A 259 -11.17 2.19 -4.24
CA VAL A 259 -10.61 0.83 -4.07
C VAL A 259 -9.63 0.51 -5.19
N ARG A 260 -10.02 0.76 -6.45
CA ARG A 260 -9.15 0.56 -7.61
C ARG A 260 -7.87 1.38 -7.49
N ARG A 261 -7.98 2.63 -7.03
CA ARG A 261 -6.80 3.49 -6.85
C ARG A 261 -5.87 2.96 -5.77
N ILE A 262 -6.40 2.52 -4.62
CA ILE A 262 -5.60 1.95 -3.53
C ILE A 262 -4.84 0.69 -3.98
N LEU A 263 -5.52 -0.21 -4.71
CA LEU A 263 -4.89 -1.42 -5.24
C LEU A 263 -3.86 -1.12 -6.33
N ALA A 264 -4.02 -0.03 -7.08
CA ALA A 264 -3.10 0.33 -8.13
C ALA A 264 -1.76 0.93 -7.65
N VAL A 265 -1.71 1.48 -6.42
CA VAL A 265 -0.52 2.16 -5.89
C VAL A 265 0.42 1.23 -5.11
N ASP A 266 0.04 0.00 -4.79
CA ASP A 266 0.82 -0.86 -3.88
C ASP A 266 2.21 -1.26 -4.43
N ALA A 267 2.29 -1.89 -5.61
CA ALA A 267 3.51 -2.55 -6.09
C ALA A 267 4.65 -1.58 -6.38
N GLY A 268 4.33 -0.40 -6.90
CA GLY A 268 5.33 0.60 -7.25
C GLY A 268 5.78 1.48 -6.08
N ASN A 269 5.07 1.46 -4.94
CA ASN A 269 5.29 2.44 -3.86
C ASN A 269 5.43 1.83 -2.47
N SER A 270 5.20 0.52 -2.32
CA SER A 270 5.26 -0.16 -1.03
C SER A 270 6.70 -0.49 -0.60
N PHE A 271 6.89 -0.49 0.71
CA PHE A 271 8.08 -0.95 1.40
C PHE A 271 7.76 -2.30 2.04
N GLY A 272 8.58 -3.31 1.75
CA GLY A 272 8.41 -4.63 2.34
C GLY A 272 8.66 -4.61 3.86
N ILE A 273 7.82 -5.32 4.61
CA ILE A 273 8.04 -5.62 6.02
C ILE A 273 8.85 -6.91 6.04
N TRP A 274 10.18 -6.79 6.19
CA TRP A 274 11.09 -7.93 6.14
C TRP A 274 11.51 -8.40 7.52
N GLU A 275 11.80 -9.69 7.63
CA GLU A 275 12.61 -10.23 8.72
C GLU A 275 13.96 -9.49 8.85
N ARG A 276 14.46 -9.38 10.09
CA ARG A 276 15.71 -8.69 10.41
C ARG A 276 16.59 -9.57 11.33
N PRO A 277 17.92 -9.56 11.16
CA PRO A 277 18.70 -8.86 10.14
C PRO A 277 18.39 -9.41 8.74
N LEU A 278 18.52 -8.55 7.71
CA LEU A 278 18.27 -8.97 6.33
C LEU A 278 19.43 -9.86 5.87
N ILE A 279 19.14 -11.12 5.64
CA ILE A 279 20.04 -12.16 5.11
C ILE A 279 19.38 -12.87 3.92
N ASP A 280 20.15 -13.70 3.22
CA ASP A 280 19.63 -14.55 2.14
C ASP A 280 18.48 -15.43 2.67
N ASN A 281 17.33 -15.39 2.00
CA ASN A 281 16.06 -16.05 2.39
C ASN A 281 15.29 -15.43 3.57
N SER A 282 15.53 -14.16 3.91
CA SER A 282 14.67 -13.45 4.86
C SER A 282 13.21 -13.46 4.42
N GLU A 283 12.30 -13.70 5.35
CA GLU A 283 10.87 -13.74 5.06
C GLU A 283 10.29 -12.34 4.78
N LEU A 284 9.44 -12.23 3.75
CA LEU A 284 8.61 -11.05 3.51
C LEU A 284 7.32 -11.19 4.32
N LEU A 285 7.24 -10.47 5.43
CA LEU A 285 6.16 -10.56 6.42
C LEU A 285 4.88 -9.82 6.00
N GLY A 286 4.99 -8.91 5.03
CA GLY A 286 3.92 -8.04 4.56
C GLY A 286 4.48 -6.83 3.83
N PHE A 287 3.66 -5.80 3.66
CA PHE A 287 4.09 -4.54 3.04
C PHE A 287 3.38 -3.34 3.65
N ALA A 288 3.98 -2.17 3.48
CA ALA A 288 3.46 -0.90 3.96
C ALA A 288 3.73 0.22 2.95
N VAL A 289 2.77 1.12 2.73
CA VAL A 289 2.91 2.27 1.85
C VAL A 289 3.15 3.52 2.68
N TYR A 290 4.30 4.16 2.46
CA TYR A 290 4.66 5.44 3.07
C TYR A 290 4.71 6.51 1.97
N PRO A 291 3.62 7.24 1.71
CA PRO A 291 3.53 8.11 0.53
C PRO A 291 4.63 9.15 0.40
N VAL A 292 5.08 9.71 1.52
CA VAL A 292 6.12 10.73 1.54
C VAL A 292 7.48 10.12 1.10
N PRO A 293 7.97 9.02 1.69
CA PRO A 293 9.12 8.28 1.15
C PRO A 293 9.03 7.79 -0.29
N SER A 294 7.84 7.50 -0.83
CA SER A 294 7.70 6.90 -2.18
C SER A 294 8.15 7.81 -3.33
N PHE A 295 8.57 9.06 -3.07
CA PHE A 295 9.18 9.95 -4.07
C PHE A 295 10.71 9.82 -4.18
N PHE A 296 11.36 9.00 -3.35
CA PHE A 296 12.76 8.64 -3.57
C PHE A 296 12.86 7.65 -4.73
N ASN A 297 13.39 8.10 -5.86
CA ASN A 297 13.60 7.23 -7.02
C ASN A 297 14.80 6.29 -6.83
N HIS A 298 14.92 5.34 -7.77
CA HIS A 298 16.01 4.38 -7.82
C HIS A 298 17.29 4.95 -8.45
N ASP A 299 18.45 4.63 -7.87
CA ASP A 299 19.75 4.62 -8.55
C ASP A 299 20.56 3.37 -8.10
N CYS A 300 21.31 2.74 -9.00
CA CYS A 300 22.17 1.58 -8.64
C CYS A 300 23.43 2.00 -7.87
N SER A 301 23.73 3.30 -7.80
CA SER A 301 24.76 3.94 -6.97
C SER A 301 24.11 5.06 -6.14
N PRO A 302 23.23 4.71 -5.19
CA PRO A 302 22.37 5.68 -4.51
C PRO A 302 23.18 6.64 -3.63
N ASN A 303 22.71 7.89 -3.54
CA ASN A 303 23.25 8.91 -2.62
C ASN A 303 22.45 9.01 -1.31
N VAL A 304 21.40 8.20 -1.17
CA VAL A 304 20.58 8.06 0.04
C VAL A 304 20.46 6.59 0.43
N GLN A 305 20.73 6.29 1.70
CA GLN A 305 20.47 4.98 2.29
C GLN A 305 19.13 5.01 3.02
N SER A 306 18.29 4.00 2.75
CA SER A 306 17.10 3.71 3.55
C SER A 306 17.43 2.62 4.57
N SER A 307 17.15 2.88 5.84
CA SER A 307 17.28 1.93 6.93
C SER A 307 15.95 1.79 7.66
N GLY A 308 15.54 0.54 7.91
CA GLY A 308 14.26 0.23 8.54
C GLY A 308 14.46 -0.54 9.85
N HIS A 309 13.80 -0.10 10.92
CA HIS A 309 13.69 -0.86 12.17
C HIS A 309 12.23 -0.92 12.62
N GLY A 310 11.63 -2.10 12.51
CA GLY A 310 10.19 -2.25 12.66
C GLY A 310 9.44 -1.43 11.61
N ARG A 311 8.45 -0.64 12.03
CA ARG A 311 7.72 0.32 11.17
C ARG A 311 8.49 1.60 10.83
N LYS A 312 9.63 1.86 11.48
CA LYS A 312 10.37 3.11 11.33
C LYS A 312 11.31 3.04 10.12
N LEU A 313 11.20 4.01 9.22
CA LEU A 313 12.12 4.23 8.10
C LEU A 313 12.94 5.51 8.32
N ARG A 314 14.24 5.42 8.10
CA ARG A 314 15.18 6.54 8.19
C ARG A 314 16.02 6.62 6.92
N PHE A 315 16.10 7.84 6.38
CA PHE A 315 16.79 8.16 5.13
C PHE A 315 17.95 9.10 5.40
N LEU A 316 19.18 8.64 5.14
CA LEU A 316 20.42 9.37 5.37
C LEU A 316 21.20 9.51 4.06
N THR A 317 21.85 10.64 3.83
CA THR A 317 22.79 10.76 2.71
C THR A 317 24.01 9.86 2.92
N THR A 318 24.46 9.18 1.86
CA THR A 318 25.64 8.28 1.88
C THR A 318 26.93 8.97 1.46
N ARG A 319 26.82 10.21 0.98
CA ARG A 319 27.92 11.10 0.61
C ARG A 319 27.44 12.55 0.64
N ALA A 320 28.35 13.50 0.38
CA ALA A 320 27.94 14.86 0.09
C ALA A 320 27.04 14.93 -1.15
N VAL A 321 26.01 15.78 -1.10
CA VAL A 321 25.02 16.01 -2.16
C VAL A 321 24.96 17.50 -2.46
N THR A 322 24.98 17.87 -3.74
CA THR A 322 24.90 19.27 -4.15
C THR A 322 23.46 19.75 -4.29
N SER A 323 23.21 21.05 -4.08
CA SER A 323 21.90 21.65 -4.34
C SER A 323 21.42 21.36 -5.77
N GLY A 324 20.16 20.94 -5.90
CA GLY A 324 19.52 20.54 -7.16
C GLY A 324 19.71 19.08 -7.56
N GLU A 325 20.64 18.35 -6.93
CA GLU A 325 20.90 16.94 -7.21
C GLU A 325 19.70 16.06 -6.82
N ALA A 326 19.40 15.04 -7.63
CA ALA A 326 18.37 14.06 -7.33
C ALA A 326 18.78 13.20 -6.14
N LEU A 327 17.83 12.92 -5.24
CA LEU A 327 18.02 12.08 -4.07
C LEU A 327 17.43 10.70 -4.37
N CYS A 328 18.29 9.70 -4.45
CA CYS A 328 17.92 8.35 -4.89
C CYS A 328 18.33 7.30 -3.86
N ILE A 329 17.45 6.31 -3.68
CA ILE A 329 17.71 5.09 -2.91
C ILE A 329 17.92 3.91 -3.87
N SER A 330 18.32 2.75 -3.34
CA SER A 330 18.22 1.51 -4.11
C SER A 330 16.90 0.80 -3.87
N TYR A 331 16.39 0.17 -4.91
CA TYR A 331 15.19 -0.65 -4.90
C TYR A 331 15.64 -2.11 -4.97
N GLY A 332 15.04 -2.97 -4.15
CA GLY A 332 15.30 -4.41 -4.21
C GLY A 332 16.72 -4.85 -3.84
N HIS A 333 17.53 -3.98 -3.24
CA HIS A 333 18.92 -4.29 -2.84
C HIS A 333 19.79 -4.83 -3.99
N VAL A 334 19.59 -4.30 -5.20
CA VAL A 334 20.22 -4.80 -6.43
C VAL A 334 21.65 -4.28 -6.64
N GLU A 335 22.17 -3.39 -5.81
CA GLU A 335 23.42 -2.65 -6.04
C GLU A 335 24.64 -3.56 -6.29
N SER A 336 24.66 -4.74 -5.66
CA SER A 336 25.74 -5.73 -5.79
C SER A 336 25.58 -6.68 -6.99
N LEU A 337 24.41 -6.72 -7.63
CA LEU A 337 24.13 -7.64 -8.73
C LEU A 337 24.75 -7.16 -10.05
N PRO A 338 25.04 -8.06 -11.00
CA PRO A 338 25.42 -7.70 -12.37
C PRO A 338 24.35 -6.88 -13.10
N MET A 339 24.75 -5.99 -14.01
CA MET A 339 23.84 -5.07 -14.73
C MET A 339 22.57 -5.73 -15.29
N LYS A 340 22.72 -6.87 -15.98
CA LYS A 340 21.60 -7.58 -16.60
C LYS A 340 20.59 -8.06 -15.55
N GLU A 341 21.07 -8.55 -14.42
CA GLU A 341 20.23 -9.00 -13.31
C GLU A 341 19.56 -7.83 -12.61
N ARG A 342 20.30 -6.73 -12.35
CA ARG A 342 19.72 -5.48 -11.81
C ARG A 342 18.55 -5.00 -12.67
N LYS A 343 18.77 -4.84 -13.98
CA LYS A 343 17.75 -4.38 -14.91
C LYS A 343 16.54 -5.32 -14.97
N LYS A 344 16.77 -6.63 -14.94
CA LYS A 344 15.69 -7.62 -14.90
C LYS A 344 14.83 -7.45 -13.64
N VAL A 345 15.45 -7.41 -12.45
CA VAL A 345 14.74 -7.26 -11.17
C VAL A 345 13.96 -5.94 -11.12
N LEU A 346 14.55 -4.84 -11.59
CA LEU A 346 13.89 -3.53 -11.61
C LEU A 346 12.72 -3.49 -12.61
N LEU A 347 12.86 -4.13 -13.77
CA LEU A 347 11.80 -4.21 -14.76
C LEU A 347 10.63 -5.07 -14.25
N GLU A 348 10.91 -6.22 -13.65
CA GLU A 348 9.89 -7.15 -13.15
C GLU A 348 9.18 -6.64 -11.88
N GLY A 349 9.89 -5.94 -10.99
CA GLY A 349 9.34 -5.43 -9.73
C GLY A 349 8.79 -4.00 -9.79
N TRP A 350 9.42 -3.11 -10.56
CA TRP A 350 9.11 -1.67 -10.60
C TRP A 350 8.81 -1.12 -11.99
N PHE A 351 8.81 -1.97 -13.02
CA PHE A 351 8.32 -1.65 -14.37
C PHE A 351 9.06 -0.54 -15.09
N PHE A 352 10.37 -0.40 -14.85
CA PHE A 352 11.21 0.56 -15.58
C PHE A 352 12.56 -0.05 -15.97
N ASP A 353 13.16 0.48 -17.04
CA ASP A 353 14.55 0.18 -17.40
C ASP A 353 15.48 1.21 -16.77
N CYS A 354 16.45 0.75 -15.97
CA CYS A 354 17.35 1.65 -15.26
C CYS A 354 18.41 2.25 -16.20
N VAL A 355 18.45 3.57 -16.24
CA VAL A 355 19.40 4.37 -17.03
C VAL A 355 20.37 5.18 -16.15
N CYS A 356 20.59 4.75 -14.91
CA CYS A 356 21.55 5.41 -14.01
C CYS A 356 22.98 5.33 -14.56
N ARG A 357 23.87 6.19 -14.06
CA ARG A 357 25.27 6.28 -14.51
C ARG A 357 25.98 4.92 -14.48
N LYS A 358 25.76 4.12 -13.43
CA LYS A 358 26.34 2.78 -13.28
C LYS A 358 25.87 1.82 -14.39
N CYS A 359 24.57 1.81 -14.69
CA CYS A 359 24.02 0.97 -15.74
C CYS A 359 24.53 1.39 -17.13
N VAL A 360 24.57 2.70 -17.42
CA VAL A 360 25.08 3.22 -18.70
C VAL A 360 26.55 2.85 -18.91
N SER A 361 27.40 3.03 -17.88
CA SER A 361 28.82 2.67 -17.98
C SER A 361 29.05 1.17 -18.19
N GLU A 362 28.21 0.32 -17.57
CA GLU A 362 28.32 -1.15 -17.70
C GLU A 362 27.72 -1.69 -19.00
N SER A 363 26.89 -0.92 -19.71
CA SER A 363 26.30 -1.30 -21.01
C SER A 363 27.28 -1.26 -22.19
N GLY A 364 28.52 -0.80 -21.98
CA GLY A 364 29.51 -0.68 -23.07
C GLY A 364 29.17 0.43 -24.08
N HIS A 365 28.27 1.34 -23.73
CA HIS A 365 28.06 2.61 -24.41
C HIS A 365 28.78 3.69 -23.58
N ALA A 366 30.11 3.61 -23.57
CA ALA A 366 30.92 4.74 -23.18
C ALA A 366 30.89 5.73 -24.36
N GLU A 367 30.51 6.98 -24.09
CA GLU A 367 30.92 8.10 -24.95
C GLU A 367 32.45 8.17 -25.04
#